data_AF-A0A2R4W2N1-F1
#
_entry.id   AF-A0A2R4W2N1-F1
#
_cell.length_a   1.000
_cell.length_b   1.000
_cell.length_c   1.000
_cell.angle_alpha   90.00
_cell.angle_beta   90.00
_cell.angle_gamma   90.00
#
_symmetry.space_group_name_H-M   'P 1'
#
loop_
_entity.id
_entity.type
_entity.pdbx_description
1 polymer ?
#
loop_
_entity_poly.entity_id
_entity_poly.type
_entity_poly.pdbx_seq_one_letter_code
_entity_poly.pdbx_strand_id
1 'polypeptide(L)'
;MQKDFINILLDRRSHRKFLPDPVPKEDIEKIIYIATMSPSATNSQPWEYIAVYDNSLKEELANAVLKKLEFLASTLDKEKDTRQIKLISKSSFYFTFFKEAPVVIFAIAKPYKSVMDFINEYFVEEDEPSFAYEASIQSVSASILQLQIAAHILGYGSCWMTAPNIARKEMGKILGIQEADRIVATIPLGKPAIKDLAAPRRKSVNEVLRFM
;
A
#
# COMPACT_ATOMS: atom_id res chain seq x y z
N MET A 1 12.09 23.75 16.16
CA MET A 1 10.91 23.48 17.01
C MET A 1 10.44 22.08 16.69
N GLN A 2 10.28 21.23 17.70
CA GLN A 2 9.60 19.95 17.57
C GLN A 2 8.17 20.27 17.09
N LYS A 3 7.77 19.77 15.91
CA LYS A 3 6.36 19.87 15.51
C LYS A 3 5.56 19.12 16.56
N ASP A 4 4.47 19.73 17.03
CA ASP A 4 3.48 19.03 17.84
C ASP A 4 3.03 17.75 17.12
N PHE A 5 2.91 16.65 17.85
CA PHE A 5 2.61 15.34 17.29
C PHE A 5 1.28 15.33 16.51
N ILE A 6 0.29 16.09 17.00
CA ILE A 6 -0.98 16.26 16.30
C ILE A 6 -0.75 16.88 14.92
N ASN A 7 0.07 17.93 14.83
CA ASN A 7 0.39 18.56 13.55
C ASN A 7 1.12 17.60 12.61
N ILE A 8 1.98 16.71 13.10
CA ILE A 8 2.63 15.68 12.26
C ILE A 8 1.58 14.76 11.62
N LEU A 9 0.58 14.32 12.40
CA LEU A 9 -0.50 13.47 11.89
C LEU A 9 -1.37 14.21 10.86
N LEU A 10 -1.69 15.48 11.12
CA LEU A 10 -2.54 16.31 10.27
C LEU A 10 -1.82 16.81 9.01
N ASP A 11 -0.50 16.96 9.04
CA ASP A 11 0.32 17.48 7.93
C ASP A 11 0.69 16.41 6.90
N ARG A 12 0.66 15.12 7.26
CA ARG A 12 1.03 14.06 6.33
C ARG A 12 0.18 14.11 5.05
N ARG A 13 0.83 14.03 3.89
CA ARG A 13 0.19 14.01 2.56
C ARG A 13 0.60 12.78 1.77
N SER A 14 -0.18 12.47 0.74
CA SER A 14 0.17 11.43 -0.24
C SER A 14 0.98 12.06 -1.36
N HIS A 15 2.31 11.92 -1.28
CA HIS A 15 3.23 12.46 -2.27
C HIS A 15 3.35 11.50 -3.46
N ARG A 16 3.25 12.03 -4.68
CA ARG A 16 3.27 11.25 -5.94
C ARG A 16 4.38 11.67 -6.90
N LYS A 17 5.22 12.61 -6.47
CA LYS A 17 6.38 13.13 -7.20
C LYS A 17 7.52 13.28 -6.21
N PHE A 18 8.69 12.78 -6.59
CA PHE A 18 9.85 12.68 -5.71
C PHE A 18 11.06 13.31 -6.41
N LEU A 19 11.97 13.85 -5.62
CA LEU A 19 13.30 14.21 -6.10
C LEU A 19 14.11 12.93 -6.35
N PRO A 20 15.14 12.96 -7.23
CA PRO A 20 15.94 11.79 -7.58
C PRO A 20 16.91 11.36 -6.46
N ASP A 21 17.03 12.15 -5.40
CA ASP A 21 17.91 11.86 -4.27
C ASP A 21 17.66 10.45 -3.70
N PRO A 22 18.71 9.61 -3.57
CA PRO A 22 18.56 8.29 -2.99
C PRO A 22 18.14 8.38 -1.53
N VAL A 23 17.35 7.41 -1.09
CA VAL A 23 17.01 7.25 0.33
C VAL A 23 18.05 6.32 0.96
N PRO A 24 18.73 6.72 2.05
CA PRO A 24 19.67 5.83 2.74
C PRO A 24 18.99 4.57 3.26
N LYS A 25 19.70 3.44 3.26
CA LYS A 25 19.16 2.17 3.75
C LYS A 25 18.84 2.25 5.24
N GLU A 26 19.66 2.96 5.99
CA GLU A 26 19.53 3.18 7.43
C GLU A 26 18.20 3.88 7.76
N ASP A 27 17.78 4.81 6.92
CA ASP A 27 16.48 5.48 7.08
C ASP A 27 15.33 4.53 6.76
N ILE A 28 15.46 3.64 5.76
CA ILE A 28 14.46 2.60 5.49
C ILE A 28 14.37 1.63 6.66
N GLU A 29 15.49 1.13 7.18
CA GLU A 29 15.52 0.23 8.33
C GLU A 29 14.85 0.88 9.55
N LYS A 30 15.14 2.15 9.83
CA LYS A 30 14.50 2.91 10.91
C LYS A 30 12.99 3.06 10.70
N ILE A 31 12.56 3.36 9.48
CA ILE A 31 11.14 3.48 9.12
C ILE A 31 10.42 2.14 9.32
N ILE A 32 11.01 1.04 8.86
CA ILE A 32 10.44 -0.31 9.02
C ILE A 32 10.41 -0.72 10.49
N TYR A 33 11.47 -0.46 11.25
CA TYR A 33 11.47 -0.72 12.70
C TYR A 33 10.29 -0.03 13.40
N ILE A 34 10.05 1.25 13.08
CA ILE A 34 8.90 1.98 13.65
C ILE A 34 7.57 1.36 13.18
N ALA A 35 7.47 0.94 11.91
CA ALA A 35 6.28 0.26 11.39
C ALA A 35 5.98 -1.05 12.13
N THR A 36 7.01 -1.83 12.50
CA THR A 36 6.85 -3.08 13.25
C THR A 36 6.40 -2.91 14.69
N MET A 37 6.38 -1.68 15.21
CA MET A 37 5.81 -1.36 16.53
C MET A 37 4.28 -1.21 16.50
N SER A 38 3.64 -1.42 15.34
CA SER A 38 2.18 -1.44 15.23
C SER A 38 1.55 -2.61 15.98
N PRO A 39 0.29 -2.48 16.43
CA PRO A 39 -0.45 -3.63 16.95
C PRO A 39 -0.74 -4.64 15.83
N SER A 40 -0.80 -5.92 16.19
CA SER A 40 -1.27 -6.98 15.32
C SER A 40 -2.14 -7.96 16.10
N ALA A 41 -3.08 -8.61 15.40
CA ALA A 41 -3.98 -9.57 16.02
C ALA A 41 -3.19 -10.68 16.72
N THR A 42 -3.39 -10.85 18.03
CA THR A 42 -2.64 -11.82 18.87
C THR A 42 -1.11 -11.67 18.80
N ASN A 43 -0.60 -10.47 18.45
CA ASN A 43 0.81 -10.23 18.18
C ASN A 43 1.40 -11.07 17.03
N SER A 44 0.57 -11.42 16.03
CA SER A 44 0.97 -12.27 14.90
C SER A 44 2.02 -11.66 13.97
N GLN A 45 2.17 -10.33 13.97
CA GLN A 45 3.16 -9.58 13.18
C GLN A 45 3.25 -10.07 11.73
N PRO A 46 2.13 -10.12 10.98
CA PRO A 46 2.05 -10.85 9.72
C PRO A 46 2.65 -10.06 8.55
N TRP A 47 3.53 -9.11 8.81
CA TRP A 47 4.11 -8.22 7.82
C TRP A 47 5.47 -8.74 7.32
N GLU A 48 5.66 -8.67 6.01
CA GLU A 48 6.97 -8.62 5.37
C GLU A 48 7.06 -7.33 4.55
N TYR A 49 8.24 -6.73 4.48
CA TYR A 49 8.49 -5.56 3.63
C TYR A 49 9.63 -5.83 2.66
N ILE A 50 9.39 -5.55 1.38
CA ILE A 50 10.42 -5.61 0.33
C ILE A 50 10.69 -4.19 -0.16
N ALA A 51 11.91 -3.70 0.04
CA ALA A 51 12.35 -2.39 -0.45
C ALA A 51 13.11 -2.56 -1.78
N VAL A 52 12.57 -1.98 -2.85
CA VAL A 52 13.14 -2.04 -4.20
C VAL A 52 13.73 -0.68 -4.58
N TYR A 53 15.05 -0.67 -4.75
CA TYR A 53 15.80 0.49 -5.26
C TYR A 53 16.05 0.40 -6.77
N ASP A 54 16.23 -0.81 -7.28
CA ASP A 54 16.60 -1.07 -8.66
C ASP A 54 15.56 -0.52 -9.64
N ASN A 55 15.99 0.36 -10.54
CA ASN A 55 15.09 1.02 -11.49
C ASN A 55 14.53 0.05 -12.54
N SER A 56 15.32 -0.95 -12.96
CA SER A 56 14.86 -1.93 -13.94
C SER A 56 13.76 -2.83 -13.35
N LEU A 57 13.90 -3.23 -12.09
CA LEU A 57 12.90 -4.01 -11.37
C LEU A 57 11.63 -3.20 -11.12
N LYS A 58 11.74 -1.93 -10.74
CA LYS A 58 10.58 -1.02 -10.63
C LYS A 58 9.83 -0.87 -11.95
N GLU A 59 10.56 -0.77 -13.06
CA GLU A 59 9.99 -0.68 -14.41
C GLU A 59 9.30 -1.99 -14.81
N GLU A 60 9.91 -3.15 -14.51
CA GLU A 60 9.31 -4.46 -14.73
C GLU A 60 7.98 -4.62 -13.97
N LEU A 61 7.96 -4.23 -12.70
CA LEU A 61 6.75 -4.25 -11.86
C LEU A 61 5.66 -3.34 -12.43
N ALA A 62 6.01 -2.12 -12.86
CA ALA A 62 5.07 -1.20 -13.48
C ALA A 62 4.50 -1.76 -14.80
N ASN A 63 5.34 -2.39 -15.62
CA ASN A 63 4.91 -3.03 -16.86
C ASN A 63 3.95 -4.19 -16.62
N ALA A 64 4.16 -4.98 -15.57
CA ALA A 64 3.21 -6.03 -15.18
C ALA A 64 1.82 -5.43 -14.83
N VAL A 65 1.81 -4.31 -14.11
CA VAL A 65 0.57 -3.58 -13.79
C VAL A 65 -0.12 -3.03 -15.04
N LEU A 66 0.62 -2.42 -15.98
CA LEU A 66 0.06 -1.90 -17.22
C LEU A 66 -0.54 -3.01 -18.08
N LYS A 67 0.19 -4.12 -18.28
CA LYS A 67 -0.32 -5.28 -19.02
C LYS A 67 -1.62 -5.81 -18.42
N LYS A 68 -1.71 -5.87 -17.09
CA LYS A 68 -2.92 -6.31 -16.42
C LYS A 68 -4.08 -5.33 -16.61
N LEU A 69 -3.79 -4.03 -16.53
CA LEU A 69 -4.78 -2.98 -16.77
C LEU A 69 -5.31 -3.01 -18.21
N GLU A 70 -4.43 -3.21 -19.18
CA GLU A 70 -4.79 -3.38 -20.61
C GLU A 70 -5.64 -4.62 -20.84
N PHE A 71 -5.26 -5.75 -20.23
CA PHE A 71 -6.04 -6.98 -20.29
C PHE A 71 -7.46 -6.75 -19.74
N LEU A 72 -7.59 -6.18 -18.54
CA LEU A 72 -8.91 -5.87 -17.95
C LEU A 72 -9.71 -4.92 -18.84
N ALA A 73 -9.09 -3.88 -19.39
CA ALA A 73 -9.75 -2.96 -20.31
C ALA A 73 -10.22 -3.66 -21.61
N SER A 74 -9.47 -4.66 -22.09
CA SER A 74 -9.83 -5.42 -23.29
C SER A 74 -11.02 -6.36 -23.10
N THR A 75 -11.30 -6.77 -21.86
CA THR A 75 -12.47 -7.59 -21.52
C THR A 75 -13.77 -6.79 -21.40
N LEU A 76 -13.69 -5.45 -21.46
CA LEU A 76 -14.87 -4.59 -21.45
C LEU A 76 -15.50 -4.50 -22.85
N ASP A 77 -16.82 -4.46 -22.91
CA ASP A 77 -17.57 -4.24 -24.16
C ASP A 77 -17.34 -2.79 -24.61
N LYS A 78 -16.52 -2.60 -25.65
CA LYS A 78 -16.07 -1.26 -26.10
C LYS A 78 -17.25 -0.35 -26.49
N GLU A 79 -18.33 -0.91 -27.00
CA GLU A 79 -19.51 -0.16 -27.42
C GLU A 79 -20.32 0.34 -26.22
N LYS A 80 -20.41 -0.45 -25.15
CA LYS A 80 -21.17 -0.09 -23.93
C LYS A 80 -20.34 0.67 -22.89
N ASP A 81 -19.03 0.44 -22.85
CA ASP A 81 -18.15 0.88 -21.77
C ASP A 81 -17.13 1.96 -22.17
N THR A 82 -17.39 2.69 -23.25
CA THR A 82 -16.49 3.77 -23.75
C THR A 82 -16.09 4.78 -22.64
N ARG A 83 -16.98 5.05 -21.69
CA ARG A 83 -16.69 5.93 -20.53
C ARG A 83 -15.71 5.29 -19.54
N GLN A 84 -15.86 3.99 -19.25
CA GLN A 84 -14.97 3.26 -18.34
C GLN A 84 -13.57 3.11 -18.93
N ILE A 85 -13.48 2.83 -20.23
CA ILE A 85 -12.20 2.74 -20.95
C ILE A 85 -11.43 4.07 -20.90
N LYS A 86 -12.10 5.21 -21.13
CA LYS A 86 -11.50 6.55 -20.98
C LYS A 86 -11.05 6.83 -19.55
N LEU A 87 -11.80 6.37 -18.54
CA LEU A 87 -11.42 6.51 -17.13
C LEU A 87 -10.17 5.67 -16.80
N ILE A 88 -10.11 4.43 -17.27
CA ILE A 88 -8.96 3.53 -17.08
C ILE A 88 -7.69 4.14 -17.68
N SER A 89 -7.76 4.58 -18.95
CA SER A 89 -6.64 5.23 -19.63
C SER A 89 -6.13 6.46 -18.88
N LYS A 90 -7.04 7.35 -18.45
CA LYS A 90 -6.70 8.55 -17.67
C LYS A 90 -6.17 8.25 -16.26
N SER A 91 -6.48 7.07 -15.72
CA SER A 91 -6.11 6.69 -14.35
C SER A 91 -4.82 5.89 -14.28
N SER A 92 -4.27 5.44 -15.42
CA SER A 92 -3.03 4.65 -15.53
C SER A 92 -1.88 5.21 -14.69
N PHE A 93 -1.74 6.53 -14.61
CA PHE A 93 -0.78 7.19 -13.71
C PHE A 93 -0.87 6.67 -12.26
N TYR A 94 -2.07 6.57 -11.69
CA TYR A 94 -2.30 6.11 -10.32
C TYR A 94 -1.96 4.64 -10.09
N PHE A 95 -1.76 3.87 -11.16
CA PHE A 95 -1.36 2.47 -11.08
C PHE A 95 0.16 2.30 -11.10
N THR A 96 0.93 3.24 -11.66
CA THR A 96 2.35 2.99 -11.94
C THR A 96 3.32 4.09 -11.52
N PHE A 97 2.85 5.24 -11.01
CA PHE A 97 3.77 6.31 -10.59
C PHE A 97 4.75 5.90 -9.49
N PHE A 98 4.55 4.75 -8.84
CA PHE A 98 5.49 4.24 -7.84
C PHE A 98 6.91 4.08 -8.40
N LYS A 99 7.05 3.74 -9.69
CA LYS A 99 8.35 3.48 -10.32
C LYS A 99 9.27 4.71 -10.34
N GLU A 100 8.68 5.91 -10.27
CA GLU A 100 9.38 7.20 -10.28
C GLU A 100 10.02 7.55 -8.93
N ALA A 101 9.68 6.84 -7.85
CA ALA A 101 10.28 7.07 -6.55
C ALA A 101 11.69 6.47 -6.46
N PRO A 102 12.63 7.07 -5.71
CA PRO A 102 13.97 6.50 -5.52
C PRO A 102 13.91 5.09 -4.90
N VAL A 103 12.94 4.83 -4.02
CA VAL A 103 12.67 3.50 -3.46
C VAL A 103 11.17 3.22 -3.40
N VAL A 104 10.80 1.95 -3.61
CA VAL A 104 9.42 1.47 -3.47
C VAL A 104 9.39 0.35 -2.44
N ILE A 105 8.55 0.49 -1.41
CA ILE A 105 8.35 -0.53 -0.40
C ILE A 105 7.05 -1.28 -0.71
N PHE A 106 7.13 -2.61 -0.81
CA PHE A 106 5.97 -3.49 -0.90
C PHE A 106 5.67 -4.02 0.50
N ALA A 107 4.48 -3.70 1.03
CA ALA A 107 4.01 -4.23 2.30
C ALA A 107 3.18 -5.50 2.02
N ILE A 108 3.61 -6.62 2.59
CA ILE A 108 3.08 -7.95 2.34
C ILE A 108 2.46 -8.48 3.62
N ALA A 109 1.23 -8.98 3.52
CA ALA A 109 0.59 -9.79 4.53
C ALA A 109 0.93 -11.26 4.28
N LYS A 110 1.61 -11.88 5.24
CA LYS A 110 1.82 -13.31 5.30
C LYS A 110 0.54 -14.01 5.77
N PRO A 111 0.28 -15.23 5.29
CA PRO A 111 -0.78 -16.05 5.84
C PRO A 111 -0.57 -16.23 7.34
N TYR A 112 -1.62 -15.96 8.11
CA TYR A 112 -1.70 -16.25 9.54
C TYR A 112 -2.83 -17.24 9.72
N LYS A 113 -2.67 -18.22 10.61
CA LYS A 113 -3.76 -19.08 11.08
C LYS A 113 -4.09 -18.70 12.51
N SER A 114 -5.32 -18.28 12.75
CA SER A 114 -5.85 -18.10 14.09
C SER A 114 -6.41 -19.41 14.64
N VAL A 115 -6.62 -19.47 15.96
CA VAL A 115 -7.38 -20.56 16.59
C VAL A 115 -8.79 -20.67 15.98
N MET A 116 -9.38 -19.55 15.57
CA MET A 116 -10.70 -19.54 14.95
C MET A 116 -10.68 -20.20 13.56
N ASP A 117 -9.59 -20.09 12.79
CA ASP A 117 -9.50 -20.79 11.50
C ASP A 117 -9.35 -22.30 11.69
N PHE A 118 -8.66 -22.73 12.75
CA PHE A 118 -8.63 -24.14 13.12
C PHE A 118 -10.04 -24.65 13.46
N ILE A 119 -10.85 -23.86 14.17
CA ILE A 119 -12.24 -24.23 14.50
C ILE A 119 -13.12 -24.20 13.25
N ASN A 120 -12.96 -23.22 12.37
CA ASN A 120 -13.74 -23.07 11.14
C ASN A 120 -13.47 -24.19 10.13
N GLU A 121 -12.24 -24.73 10.06
CA GLU A 121 -11.91 -25.94 9.28
C GLU A 121 -12.81 -27.15 9.65
N TYR A 122 -13.44 -27.15 10.85
CA TYR A 122 -14.36 -28.18 11.31
C TYR A 122 -15.84 -27.76 11.34
N PHE A 123 -16.19 -26.46 11.22
CA PHE A 123 -17.54 -26.01 11.61
C PHE A 123 -18.31 -25.05 10.70
N VAL A 124 -17.78 -24.31 9.70
CA VAL A 124 -18.66 -23.40 8.89
C VAL A 124 -18.19 -23.15 7.44
N GLU A 125 -19.23 -22.89 6.62
CA GLU A 125 -19.44 -22.62 5.18
C GLU A 125 -18.39 -21.81 4.37
N GLU A 126 -18.28 -22.16 3.08
CA GLU A 126 -17.19 -21.84 2.13
C GLU A 126 -17.10 -20.36 1.64
N ASP A 127 -18.02 -19.48 2.00
CA ASP A 127 -18.22 -18.20 1.27
C ASP A 127 -17.73 -16.90 1.97
N GLU A 128 -17.23 -16.94 3.22
CA GLU A 128 -16.68 -15.74 3.88
C GLU A 128 -15.13 -15.69 3.89
N PRO A 129 -14.50 -14.50 3.75
CA PRO A 129 -13.08 -14.35 3.97
C PRO A 129 -12.70 -14.83 5.38
N SER A 130 -11.66 -15.67 5.49
CA SER A 130 -11.18 -16.13 6.79
C SER A 130 -10.90 -14.95 7.73
N PHE A 131 -11.33 -15.08 8.98
CA PHE A 131 -11.11 -14.09 10.04
C PHE A 131 -9.62 -13.73 10.17
N ALA A 132 -8.71 -14.70 10.06
CA ALA A 132 -7.28 -14.42 10.07
C ALA A 132 -6.80 -13.62 8.87
N TYR A 133 -7.40 -13.83 7.70
CA TYR A 133 -7.06 -13.05 6.52
C TYR A 133 -7.40 -11.56 6.75
N GLU A 134 -8.60 -11.26 7.26
CA GLU A 134 -8.98 -9.89 7.57
C GLU A 134 -8.09 -9.28 8.66
N ALA A 135 -7.85 -10.03 9.74
CA ALA A 135 -6.99 -9.62 10.83
C ALA A 135 -5.56 -9.32 10.36
N SER A 136 -5.04 -10.12 9.42
CA SER A 136 -3.72 -9.91 8.81
C SER A 136 -3.69 -8.61 8.02
N ILE A 137 -4.70 -8.36 7.17
CA ILE A 137 -4.79 -7.13 6.39
C ILE A 137 -4.92 -5.89 7.28
N GLN A 138 -5.71 -5.95 8.36
CA GLN A 138 -5.83 -4.85 9.32
C GLN A 138 -4.50 -4.58 10.05
N SER A 139 -3.81 -5.64 10.48
CA SER A 139 -2.52 -5.55 11.16
C SER A 139 -1.46 -4.89 10.25
N VAL A 140 -1.33 -5.37 9.01
CA VAL A 140 -0.41 -4.76 8.03
C VAL A 140 -0.86 -3.33 7.69
N SER A 141 -2.17 -3.07 7.61
CA SER A 141 -2.68 -1.73 7.34
C SER A 141 -2.30 -0.70 8.41
N ALA A 142 -2.37 -1.07 9.68
CA ALA A 142 -1.89 -0.24 10.79
C ALA A 142 -0.39 0.06 10.64
N SER A 143 0.40 -0.98 10.35
CA SER A 143 1.84 -0.85 10.14
C SER A 143 2.22 0.07 8.97
N ILE A 144 1.43 0.07 7.89
CA ILE A 144 1.67 0.97 6.75
C ILE A 144 1.41 2.42 7.15
N LEU A 145 0.35 2.71 7.91
CA LEU A 145 0.13 4.08 8.39
C LEU A 145 1.31 4.54 9.27
N GLN A 146 1.78 3.67 10.18
CA GLN A 146 2.92 3.97 11.04
C GLN A 146 4.22 4.18 10.24
N LEU A 147 4.46 3.37 9.21
CA LEU A 147 5.53 3.56 8.22
C LEU A 147 5.45 4.95 7.57
N GLN A 148 4.27 5.37 7.11
CA GLN A 148 4.11 6.66 6.46
C GLN A 148 4.33 7.84 7.40
N ILE A 149 3.95 7.72 8.68
CA ILE A 149 4.24 8.73 9.69
C ILE A 149 5.74 8.79 10.01
N ALA A 150 6.40 7.64 10.17
CA ALA A 150 7.85 7.57 10.37
C ALA A 150 8.61 8.25 9.21
N ALA A 151 8.25 7.92 7.97
CA ALA A 151 8.80 8.55 6.78
C ALA A 151 8.60 10.08 6.80
N HIS A 152 7.40 10.55 7.17
CA HIS A 152 7.11 11.98 7.25
C HIS A 152 7.97 12.70 8.30
N ILE A 153 8.17 12.09 9.48
CA ILE A 153 9.01 12.64 10.55
C ILE A 153 10.47 12.77 10.09
N LEU A 154 10.99 11.82 9.32
CA LEU A 154 12.33 11.86 8.74
C LEU A 154 12.44 12.77 7.49
N GLY A 155 11.37 13.49 7.16
CA GLY A 155 11.35 14.44 6.05
C GLY A 155 11.23 13.79 4.67
N TYR A 156 10.66 12.60 4.59
CA TYR A 156 10.29 11.93 3.34
C TYR A 156 8.79 12.07 3.05
N GLY A 157 8.44 11.94 1.78
CA GLY A 157 7.07 11.75 1.33
C GLY A 157 6.85 10.29 0.95
N SER A 158 5.61 9.84 1.05
CA SER A 158 5.18 8.55 0.54
C SER A 158 3.73 8.57 0.08
N CYS A 159 3.30 7.53 -0.63
CA CYS A 159 1.88 7.31 -0.94
C CYS A 159 1.54 5.84 -0.75
N TRP A 160 0.45 5.55 -0.05
CA TRP A 160 -0.12 4.21 -0.01
C TRP A 160 -0.88 3.96 -1.32
N MET A 161 -0.45 2.97 -2.09
CA MET A 161 -1.13 2.57 -3.33
C MET A 161 -1.66 1.14 -3.22
N THR A 162 -2.93 0.96 -3.54
CA THR A 162 -3.57 -0.35 -3.71
C THR A 162 -3.95 -0.63 -5.16
N ALA A 163 -3.99 0.39 -6.02
CA ALA A 163 -4.27 0.24 -7.45
C ALA A 163 -3.32 -0.76 -8.15
N PRO A 164 -2.01 -0.82 -7.86
CA PRO A 164 -1.12 -1.84 -8.43
C PRO A 164 -1.55 -3.29 -8.16
N ASN A 165 -2.32 -3.54 -7.08
CA ASN A 165 -2.73 -4.88 -6.68
C ASN A 165 -3.63 -5.59 -7.70
N ILE A 166 -4.11 -4.91 -8.76
CA ILE A 166 -4.72 -5.57 -9.90
C ILE A 166 -3.80 -6.64 -10.51
N ALA A 167 -2.49 -6.42 -10.45
CA ALA A 167 -1.44 -7.31 -10.93
C ALA A 167 -0.70 -8.01 -9.78
N ARG A 168 -1.36 -8.23 -8.63
CA ARG A 168 -0.74 -8.82 -7.43
C ARG A 168 -0.02 -10.13 -7.74
N LYS A 169 -0.63 -11.02 -8.54
CA LYS A 169 -0.06 -12.34 -8.85
C LYS A 169 1.22 -12.19 -9.68
N GLU A 170 1.19 -11.32 -10.68
CA GLU A 170 2.30 -11.04 -11.58
C GLU A 170 3.45 -10.34 -10.85
N MET A 171 3.14 -9.30 -10.05
CA MET A 171 4.12 -8.64 -9.19
C MET A 171 4.70 -9.60 -8.14
N GLY A 172 3.88 -10.50 -7.59
CA GLY A 172 4.34 -11.46 -6.60
C GLY A 172 5.41 -12.42 -7.13
N LYS A 173 5.25 -12.86 -8.39
CA LYS A 173 6.28 -13.68 -9.08
C LYS A 173 7.59 -12.92 -9.26
N ILE A 174 7.52 -11.65 -9.67
CA ILE A 174 8.69 -10.78 -9.87
C ILE A 174 9.42 -10.53 -8.53
N LEU A 175 8.66 -10.31 -7.45
CA LEU A 175 9.20 -10.08 -6.11
C LEU A 175 9.65 -11.36 -5.39
N GLY A 176 9.41 -12.55 -5.96
CA GLY A 176 9.79 -13.83 -5.37
C GLY A 176 8.99 -14.22 -4.12
N ILE A 177 7.76 -13.72 -3.98
CA ILE A 177 6.88 -14.05 -2.84
C ILE A 177 5.97 -15.24 -3.17
N GLN A 178 5.44 -15.90 -2.14
CA GLN A 178 4.59 -17.07 -2.30
C GLN A 178 3.18 -16.67 -2.80
N GLU A 179 2.44 -17.58 -3.45
CA GLU A 179 1.08 -17.28 -3.93
C GLU A 179 0.10 -16.97 -2.78
N ALA A 180 0.33 -17.60 -1.62
CA ALA A 180 -0.42 -17.36 -0.39
C ALA A 180 -0.12 -15.97 0.21
N ASP A 181 1.02 -15.37 -0.11
CA ASP A 181 1.36 -14.03 0.35
C ASP A 181 0.49 -12.98 -0.36
N ARG A 182 0.18 -11.90 0.37
CA ARG A 182 -0.64 -10.83 -0.16
C ARG A 182 0.08 -9.50 -0.12
N ILE A 183 0.37 -8.94 -1.29
CA ILE A 183 0.73 -7.52 -1.40
C ILE A 183 -0.48 -6.69 -0.94
N VAL A 184 -0.34 -6.03 0.22
CA VAL A 184 -1.35 -5.14 0.78
C VAL A 184 -1.23 -3.76 0.14
N ALA A 185 -0.01 -3.27 0.00
CA ALA A 185 0.26 -1.96 -0.57
C ALA A 185 1.61 -1.89 -1.30
N THR A 186 1.64 -1.06 -2.33
CA THR A 186 2.86 -0.54 -2.96
C THR A 186 3.08 0.89 -2.47
N ILE A 187 4.26 1.19 -1.94
CA ILE A 187 4.54 2.43 -1.21
C ILE A 187 5.79 3.08 -1.79
N PRO A 188 5.66 3.93 -2.82
CA PRO A 188 6.77 4.80 -3.22
C PRO A 188 7.17 5.74 -2.09
N LEU A 189 8.47 5.92 -1.92
CA LEU A 189 9.05 6.77 -0.89
C LEU A 189 10.27 7.53 -1.43
N GLY A 190 10.39 8.80 -1.06
CA GLY A 190 11.49 9.66 -1.45
C GLY A 190 11.35 11.08 -0.91
N LYS A 191 12.32 11.95 -1.21
CA LYS A 191 12.17 13.38 -0.87
C LYS A 191 11.04 13.99 -1.73
N PRO A 192 10.05 14.68 -1.13
CA PRO A 192 8.97 15.29 -1.90
C PRO A 192 9.47 16.32 -2.91
N ALA A 193 9.09 16.18 -4.17
CA ALA A 193 9.34 17.23 -5.17
C ALA A 193 8.44 18.46 -4.94
N ILE A 194 7.28 18.26 -4.32
CA ILE A 194 6.34 19.31 -3.92
C ILE A 194 6.23 19.26 -2.40
N LYS A 195 6.69 20.33 -1.74
CA LYS A 195 6.72 20.43 -0.26
C LYS A 195 5.32 20.66 0.31
N ASP A 196 4.59 21.64 -0.23
CA ASP A 196 3.33 22.11 0.34
C ASP A 196 2.12 21.61 -0.46
N LEU A 197 1.74 20.35 -0.24
CA LEU A 197 0.52 19.79 -0.82
C LEU A 197 -0.71 20.19 -0.01
N ALA A 198 -1.69 20.76 -0.70
CA ALA A 198 -3.00 21.09 -0.12
C ALA A 198 -3.65 19.84 0.48
N ALA A 199 -4.30 20.01 1.64
CA ALA A 199 -5.07 18.94 2.26
C ALA A 199 -6.30 18.61 1.38
N PRO A 200 -6.62 17.33 1.15
CA PRO A 200 -7.89 16.97 0.53
C PRO A 200 -9.04 17.30 1.48
N ARG A 201 -10.22 17.58 0.93
CA ARG A 201 -11.45 17.72 1.72
C ARG A 201 -11.69 16.45 2.54
N ARG A 202 -11.99 16.62 3.82
CA ARG A 202 -12.40 15.53 4.72
C ARG A 202 -13.89 15.66 5.03
N LYS A 203 -14.54 14.52 5.29
CA LYS A 203 -15.87 14.50 5.90
C LYS A 203 -15.79 15.16 7.28
N SER A 204 -16.87 15.82 7.70
CA SER A 204 -17.00 16.33 9.05
C SER A 204 -17.08 15.17 10.06
N VAL A 205 -16.75 15.45 11.32
CA VAL A 205 -16.83 14.44 12.40
C VAL A 205 -18.25 13.87 12.53
N ASN A 206 -19.27 14.72 12.40
CA ASN A 206 -20.68 14.31 12.51
C ASN A 206 -21.13 13.36 11.39
N GLU A 207 -20.46 13.35 10.23
CA GLU A 207 -20.75 12.41 9.15
C GLU A 207 -20.19 11.00 9.40
N VAL A 208 -19.25 10.85 10.34
CA VAL A 208 -18.52 9.59 10.56
C VAL A 208 -18.57 9.09 11.99
N LEU A 209 -19.14 9.85 12.93
CA LEU A 209 -19.25 9.52 14.35
C LEU A 209 -20.71 9.56 14.80
N ARG A 210 -21.18 8.48 15.41
CA ARG A 210 -22.49 8.39 16.08
C ARG A 210 -22.28 7.95 17.53
N PHE A 211 -22.86 8.67 18.48
CA PHE A 211 -22.97 8.25 19.88
C PHE A 211 -24.26 7.46 20.07
N MET A 212 -24.20 6.38 20.85
CA MET A 212 -25.35 5.55 21.25
C MET A 212 -25.50 5.57 22.76
#